data_AF-A0A4Z2G0Z6-F1
#
_entry.id   AF-A0A4Z2G0Z6-F1
#
_cell.length_a   1.000
_cell.length_b   1.000
_cell.length_c   1.000
_cell.angle_alpha   90.00
_cell.angle_beta   90.00
_cell.angle_gamma   90.00
#
_symmetry.space_group_name_H-M   'P 1'
#
loop_
_entity.id
_entity.type
_entity.pdbx_description
1 polymer ?
#
loop_
_entity_poly.entity_id
_entity_poly.type
_entity_poly.pdbx_seq_one_letter_code
_entity_poly.pdbx_strand_id
1 'polypeptide(L)'
;MPISIRQLAYVSGLGFGFMSGAFSVVNILADSVGPGTIGIHGDSQHYFLSSAFMTMAIILLHMFWGVVFFDGCEKKRWWAVAAVVASHLIVSCLTFQNPEYVGSLVPTYVVLVLMGVWAFYTAGGSLRNLKLCLTCKDKDFLLANHRPR
;
A
#
# COMPACT_ATOMS: atom_id res chain seq x y z
N MET A 1 5.60 10.07 25.13
CA MET A 1 4.24 10.18 24.53
C MET A 1 3.81 8.79 24.11
N PRO A 2 2.68 8.25 24.58
CA PRO A 2 2.23 6.93 24.15
C PRO A 2 1.82 6.96 22.67
N ILE A 3 2.21 5.93 21.91
CA ILE A 3 1.90 5.76 20.49
C ILE A 3 0.39 5.54 20.34
N SER A 4 -0.27 6.26 19.42
CA SER A 4 -1.69 6.03 19.14
C SER A 4 -1.89 4.72 18.38
N ILE A 5 -3.04 4.07 18.56
CA ILE A 5 -3.38 2.83 17.84
C ILE A 5 -3.32 2.97 16.32
N ARG A 6 -3.65 4.15 15.79
CA ARG A 6 -3.58 4.47 14.34
C ARG A 6 -2.13 4.49 13.85
N GLN A 7 -1.22 5.06 14.63
CA GLN A 7 0.21 5.04 14.32
C GLN A 7 0.77 3.61 14.41
N LEU A 8 0.34 2.84 15.41
CA LEU A 8 0.73 1.43 15.53
C LEU A 8 0.28 0.62 14.30
N ALA A 9 -0.97 0.79 13.87
CA ALA A 9 -1.52 0.11 12.70
C ALA A 9 -0.75 0.45 11.41
N TYR A 10 -0.43 1.73 11.22
CA TYR A 10 0.35 2.22 10.09
C TYR A 10 1.77 1.64 10.07
N VAL A 11 2.48 1.72 11.20
CA VAL A 11 3.87 1.24 11.31
C VAL A 11 3.92 -0.29 11.19
N SER A 12 2.95 -0.99 11.78
CA SER A 12 2.82 -2.45 11.66
C SER A 12 2.66 -2.87 10.20
N GLY A 13 1.68 -2.30 9.48
CA GLY A 13 1.43 -2.60 8.07
C GLY A 13 2.65 -2.28 7.19
N LEU A 14 3.29 -1.13 7.42
CA LEU A 14 4.50 -0.75 6.70
C LEU A 14 5.67 -1.72 6.97
N GLY A 15 5.85 -2.17 8.22
CA GLY A 15 6.86 -3.15 8.59
C GLY A 15 6.67 -4.49 7.87
N PHE A 16 5.44 -4.99 7.82
CA PHE A 16 5.10 -6.19 7.03
C PHE A 16 5.39 -5.98 5.54
N GLY A 17 5.00 -4.84 4.99
CA GLY A 17 5.27 -4.48 3.60
C GLY A 17 6.76 -4.49 3.27
N PHE A 18 7.59 -3.81 4.08
CA PHE A 18 9.04 -3.79 3.88
C PHE A 18 9.68 -5.18 3.95
N MET A 19 9.32 -5.98 4.96
CA MET A 19 9.88 -7.32 5.09
C MET A 19 9.51 -8.19 3.88
N SER A 20 8.23 -8.22 3.52
CA SER A 20 7.73 -8.95 2.35
C SER A 20 8.40 -8.47 1.06
N GLY A 21 8.50 -7.15 0.88
CA GLY A 21 9.14 -6.54 -0.27
C GLY A 21 10.63 -6.89 -0.39
N ALA A 22 11.37 -6.85 0.72
CA ALA A 22 12.77 -7.23 0.76
C ALA A 22 12.97 -8.69 0.34
N PHE A 23 12.17 -9.63 0.88
CA PHE A 23 12.19 -11.02 0.43
C PHE A 23 11.85 -11.18 -1.05
N SER A 24 10.96 -10.35 -1.59
CA SER A 24 10.54 -10.45 -3.00
C SER A 24 11.57 -9.94 -4.01
N VAL A 25 12.40 -8.95 -3.64
CA VAL A 25 13.19 -8.19 -4.63
C VAL A 25 14.68 -8.16 -4.38
N VAL A 26 15.21 -8.46 -3.19
CA VAL A 26 16.64 -8.30 -2.89
C VAL A 26 17.53 -9.13 -3.82
N ASN A 27 17.14 -10.37 -4.13
CA ASN A 27 17.90 -11.23 -5.05
C ASN A 27 17.81 -10.71 -6.49
N ILE A 28 16.60 -10.36 -6.95
CA ILE A 28 16.36 -9.80 -8.29
C ILE A 28 17.12 -8.47 -8.46
N LEU A 29 17.20 -7.67 -7.41
CA LEU A 29 17.91 -6.40 -7.40
C LEU A 29 19.42 -6.60 -7.45
N ALA A 30 19.95 -7.65 -6.82
CA ALA A 30 21.36 -7.99 -6.96
C ALA A 30 21.70 -8.38 -8.41
N ASP A 31 20.83 -9.16 -9.06
CA ASP A 31 21.01 -9.59 -10.44
C ASP A 31 20.92 -8.42 -11.44
N SER A 32 20.14 -7.38 -11.14
CA SER A 32 19.95 -6.23 -12.03
C SER A 32 21.13 -5.25 -12.07
N VAL A 33 22.10 -5.39 -11.17
CA VAL A 33 23.34 -4.58 -11.17
C VAL A 33 24.29 -5.03 -12.28
N GLY A 34 24.13 -6.25 -12.79
CA GLY A 34 24.89 -6.75 -13.93
C GLY A 34 24.58 -5.97 -15.22
N PRO A 35 25.50 -5.98 -16.21
CA PRO A 35 25.29 -5.30 -17.49
C PRO A 35 24.25 -5.98 -18.40
N GLY A 36 23.72 -7.15 -18.01
CA GLY A 36 22.76 -7.93 -18.79
C GLY A 36 21.32 -7.71 -18.33
N THR A 37 20.37 -7.75 -19.27
CA THR A 37 18.94 -7.82 -18.98
C THR A 37 18.40 -9.23 -19.21
N ILE A 38 17.25 -9.52 -18.62
CA ILE A 38 16.53 -10.78 -18.83
C ILE A 38 15.97 -10.82 -20.26
N GLY A 39 15.99 -12.00 -20.89
CA GLY A 39 15.41 -12.19 -22.23
C GLY A 39 16.20 -13.07 -23.19
N ILE A 40 17.36 -13.60 -22.80
CA ILE A 40 18.16 -14.53 -23.63
C ILE A 40 17.35 -15.79 -23.99
N HIS A 41 16.46 -16.24 -23.11
CA HIS A 41 15.58 -17.41 -23.32
C HIS A 41 14.16 -17.04 -23.79
N GLY A 42 13.93 -15.81 -24.26
CA GLY A 42 12.61 -15.35 -24.73
C GLY A 42 11.73 -14.71 -23.65
N ASP A 43 12.25 -14.51 -22.44
CA ASP A 43 11.59 -13.76 -21.38
C ASP A 43 11.51 -12.25 -21.68
N SER A 44 10.60 -11.54 -21.02
CA SER A 44 10.46 -10.09 -21.18
C SER A 44 11.63 -9.33 -20.59
N GLN A 45 12.16 -8.37 -21.35
CA GLN A 45 13.18 -7.41 -20.88
C GLN A 45 12.66 -6.48 -19.78
N HIS A 46 11.34 -6.41 -19.58
CA HIS A 46 10.70 -5.59 -18.55
C HIS A 46 10.60 -6.28 -17.18
N TYR A 47 11.15 -7.49 -17.02
CA TYR A 47 11.06 -8.25 -15.78
C TYR A 47 11.49 -7.45 -14.54
N PHE A 48 12.67 -6.82 -14.58
CA PHE A 48 13.19 -6.04 -13.44
C PHE A 48 12.26 -4.88 -13.07
N LEU A 49 11.75 -4.17 -14.08
CA LEU A 49 10.86 -3.03 -13.89
C LEU A 49 9.50 -3.47 -13.35
N SER A 50 8.94 -4.54 -13.90
CA SER A 50 7.68 -5.11 -13.43
C SER A 50 7.79 -5.61 -11.99
N SER A 51 8.87 -6.31 -11.65
CA SER A 51 9.13 -6.76 -10.29
C SER A 51 9.24 -5.59 -9.32
N ALA A 52 9.95 -4.51 -9.70
CA ALA A 52 10.05 -3.31 -8.87
C ALA A 52 8.68 -2.65 -8.60
N PHE A 53 7.86 -2.45 -9.65
CA PHE A 53 6.52 -1.89 -9.49
C PHE A 53 5.58 -2.80 -8.71
N MET A 54 5.69 -4.12 -8.86
CA MET A 54 4.92 -5.08 -8.09
C MET A 54 5.31 -5.02 -6.61
N THR A 55 6.61 -5.04 -6.29
CA THR A 55 7.10 -4.93 -4.92
C THR A 55 6.65 -3.63 -4.26
N MET A 56 6.73 -2.49 -4.97
CA MET A 56 6.21 -1.21 -4.48
C MET A 56 4.71 -1.30 -4.16
N ALA A 57 3.91 -1.89 -5.04
CA ALA A 57 2.48 -2.07 -4.83
C ALA A 57 2.19 -2.95 -3.60
N ILE A 58 2.92 -4.06 -3.42
CA ILE A 58 2.79 -4.94 -2.26
C ILE A 58 3.15 -4.23 -0.95
N ILE A 59 4.21 -3.42 -0.93
CA ILE A 59 4.62 -2.64 0.26
C ILE A 59 3.49 -1.67 0.65
N LEU A 60 2.98 -0.90 -0.31
CA LEU A 60 1.92 0.08 -0.06
C LEU A 60 0.59 -0.60 0.32
N LEU A 61 0.25 -1.72 -0.31
CA LEU A 61 -0.93 -2.52 0.03
C LEU A 61 -0.85 -3.03 1.48
N HIS A 62 0.30 -3.55 1.93
CA HIS A 62 0.45 -3.98 3.33
C HIS A 62 0.29 -2.83 4.32
N MET A 63 0.76 -1.62 3.98
CA MET A 63 0.50 -0.42 4.77
C MET A 63 -1.01 -0.13 4.87
N PHE A 64 -1.73 -0.12 3.74
CA PHE A 64 -3.17 0.15 3.72
C PHE A 64 -4.00 -0.94 4.39
N TRP A 65 -3.66 -2.21 4.15
CA TRP A 65 -4.26 -3.36 4.81
C TRP A 65 -4.07 -3.29 6.32
N GLY A 66 -2.87 -2.95 6.80
CA GLY A 66 -2.62 -2.76 8.23
C GLY A 66 -3.55 -1.73 8.87
N VAL A 67 -3.70 -0.55 8.25
CA VAL A 67 -4.59 0.50 8.75
C VAL A 67 -6.06 0.03 8.80
N VAL A 68 -6.56 -0.56 7.71
CA VAL A 68 -7.97 -1.00 7.62
C VAL A 68 -8.25 -2.22 8.51
N PHE A 69 -7.29 -3.13 8.64
CA PHE A 69 -7.39 -4.31 9.48
C PHE A 69 -7.52 -3.93 10.96
N PHE A 70 -6.65 -3.06 11.45
CA PHE A 70 -6.71 -2.60 12.85
C PHE A 70 -7.98 -1.80 13.13
N ASP A 71 -8.41 -0.91 12.22
CA ASP A 71 -9.69 -0.19 12.36
C ASP A 71 -10.89 -1.16 12.38
N GLY A 72 -10.86 -2.19 11.53
CA GLY A 72 -11.85 -3.25 11.49
C GLY A 72 -11.93 -4.04 12.80
N CYS A 73 -10.79 -4.40 13.37
CA CYS A 73 -10.69 -5.06 14.67
C CYS A 73 -11.20 -4.18 15.82
N GLU A 74 -10.80 -2.90 15.88
CA GLU A 74 -11.26 -1.98 16.93
C GLU A 74 -12.78 -1.76 16.89
N LYS A 75 -13.34 -1.57 15.69
CA LYS A 75 -14.79 -1.33 15.51
C LYS A 75 -15.61 -2.62 15.43
N LYS A 76 -14.99 -3.79 15.61
CA LYS A 76 -15.61 -5.12 15.45
C LYS A 76 -16.32 -5.32 14.10
N ARG A 77 -15.82 -4.67 13.05
CA ARG A 77 -16.33 -4.77 11.67
C ARG A 77 -15.64 -5.93 10.96
N TRP A 78 -16.04 -7.15 11.30
CA TRP A 78 -15.43 -8.38 10.77
C TRP A 78 -15.48 -8.49 9.24
N TRP A 79 -16.48 -7.89 8.60
CA TRP A 79 -16.55 -7.83 7.15
C TRP A 79 -15.37 -7.06 6.52
N ALA A 80 -14.86 -6.02 7.19
CA ALA A 80 -13.72 -5.24 6.71
C ALA A 80 -12.42 -6.06 6.83
N VAL A 81 -12.29 -6.83 7.91
CA VAL A 81 -11.19 -7.78 8.12
C VAL A 81 -11.21 -8.86 7.03
N ALA A 82 -12.39 -9.45 6.76
CA ALA A 82 -12.55 -10.44 5.69
C ALA A 82 -12.21 -9.85 4.31
N ALA A 83 -12.61 -8.61 4.03
CA ALA A 83 -12.27 -7.92 2.78
C ALA A 83 -10.76 -7.70 2.62
N VAL A 84 -10.05 -7.35 3.70
CA VAL A 84 -8.58 -7.24 3.68
C VAL A 84 -7.94 -8.58 3.33
N VAL A 85 -8.32 -9.67 4.02
CA VAL A 85 -7.77 -11.02 3.75
C VAL A 85 -8.08 -11.47 2.33
N ALA A 86 -9.32 -11.27 1.86
CA ALA A 86 -9.71 -11.60 0.50
C ALA A 86 -8.90 -10.79 -0.54
N SER A 87 -8.74 -9.49 -0.33
CA SER A 87 -7.94 -8.65 -1.25
C SER A 87 -6.46 -9.05 -1.28
N HIS A 88 -5.90 -9.49 -0.15
CA HIS A 88 -4.53 -10.01 -0.06
C HIS A 88 -4.37 -11.29 -0.89
N LEU A 89 -5.30 -12.24 -0.74
CA LEU A 89 -5.34 -13.45 -1.54
C LEU A 89 -5.53 -13.16 -3.03
N ILE A 90 -6.43 -12.25 -3.40
CA ILE A 90 -6.65 -11.86 -4.79
C ILE A 90 -5.38 -11.30 -5.42
N VAL A 91 -4.70 -10.36 -4.75
CA VAL A 91 -3.43 -9.80 -5.25
C VAL A 91 -2.35 -10.87 -5.35
N SER A 92 -2.33 -11.82 -4.42
CA SER A 92 -1.41 -12.97 -4.47
C SER A 92 -1.74 -13.93 -5.62
N CYS A 93 -3.00 -14.12 -5.98
CA CYS A 93 -3.39 -14.92 -7.15
C CYS A 93 -3.10 -14.19 -8.47
N LEU A 94 -3.22 -12.85 -8.50
CA LEU A 94 -2.90 -12.04 -9.68
C LEU A 94 -1.41 -12.17 -10.07
N THR A 95 -0.50 -12.42 -9.11
CA THR A 95 0.92 -12.63 -9.44
C THR A 95 1.18 -13.97 -10.14
N PHE A 96 0.31 -14.97 -9.98
CA PHE A 96 0.42 -16.24 -10.71
C PHE A 96 0.15 -16.09 -12.22
N GLN A 97 -0.47 -14.98 -12.63
CA GLN A 97 -0.73 -14.69 -14.04
C GLN A 97 0.50 -14.14 -14.79
N ASN A 98 1.65 -14.01 -14.12
CA ASN A 98 2.93 -13.70 -14.75
C ASN A 98 3.30 -14.83 -15.74
N PRO A 99 3.65 -14.57 -17.02
CA PRO A 99 4.26 -13.35 -17.56
C PRO A 99 3.29 -12.31 -18.18
N GLU A 100 1.97 -12.46 -18.09
CA GLU A 100 1.03 -11.44 -18.55
C GLU A 100 1.00 -10.23 -17.61
N TYR A 101 2.00 -9.36 -17.72
CA TYR A 101 2.17 -8.20 -16.84
C TYR A 101 0.96 -7.26 -16.85
N VAL A 102 0.28 -7.09 -17.98
CA VAL A 102 -0.92 -6.26 -18.07
C VAL A 102 -2.05 -6.84 -17.22
N GLY A 103 -2.22 -8.17 -17.24
CA GLY A 103 -3.24 -8.87 -16.46
C GLY A 103 -2.94 -8.93 -14.96
N SER A 104 -1.67 -8.87 -14.57
CA SER A 104 -1.26 -8.92 -13.16
C SER A 104 -1.11 -7.53 -12.52
N LEU A 105 -0.36 -6.64 -13.19
CA LEU A 105 0.10 -5.38 -12.63
C LEU A 105 -1.03 -4.34 -12.62
N VAL A 106 -1.79 -4.21 -13.71
CA VAL A 106 -2.87 -3.20 -13.79
C VAL A 106 -3.95 -3.47 -12.71
N PRO A 107 -4.49 -4.68 -12.55
CA PRO A 107 -5.47 -4.94 -11.51
C PRO A 107 -4.90 -4.77 -10.09
N THR A 108 -3.63 -5.11 -9.87
CA THR A 108 -2.96 -4.87 -8.58
C THR A 108 -2.94 -3.39 -8.23
N TYR A 109 -2.62 -2.50 -9.19
CA TYR A 109 -2.64 -1.05 -8.97
C TYR A 109 -4.05 -0.49 -8.79
N VAL A 110 -5.06 -1.08 -9.43
CA VAL A 110 -6.46 -0.73 -9.16
C VAL A 110 -6.84 -1.06 -7.71
N VAL A 111 -6.50 -2.27 -7.23
CA VAL A 111 -6.72 -2.68 -5.83
C VAL A 111 -5.96 -1.76 -4.87
N LEU A 112 -4.71 -1.40 -5.20
CA LEU A 112 -3.90 -0.45 -4.43
C LEU A 112 -4.59 0.89 -4.26
N VAL A 113 -5.10 1.50 -5.33
CA VAL A 113 -5.80 2.79 -5.27
C VAL A 113 -7.08 2.68 -4.45
N LEU A 114 -7.88 1.64 -4.67
CA LEU A 114 -9.12 1.41 -3.91
C LEU A 114 -8.83 1.24 -2.42
N MET A 115 -7.82 0.46 -2.07
CA MET A 115 -7.42 0.27 -0.67
C MET A 115 -6.81 1.52 -0.06
N GLY A 116 -6.04 2.29 -0.82
CA GLY A 116 -5.48 3.57 -0.36
C GLY A 116 -6.57 4.60 -0.06
N VAL A 117 -7.59 4.69 -0.91
CA VAL A 117 -8.76 5.54 -0.67
C VAL A 117 -9.50 5.10 0.59
N TRP A 118 -9.72 3.80 0.77
CA TRP A 118 -10.37 3.29 1.98
C TRP A 118 -9.53 3.59 3.23
N ALA A 119 -8.24 3.30 3.20
CA ALA A 119 -7.31 3.58 4.30
C ALA A 119 -7.33 5.08 4.67
N PHE A 120 -7.32 5.98 3.68
CA PHE A 120 -7.40 7.42 3.89
C PHE A 120 -8.67 7.81 4.67
N TYR A 121 -9.84 7.31 4.28
CA TYR A 121 -11.09 7.57 5.01
C TYR A 121 -11.10 6.94 6.41
N THR A 122 -10.56 5.73 6.60
CA THR A 122 -10.46 5.11 7.93
C THR A 122 -9.55 5.90 8.88
N ALA A 123 -8.49 6.49 8.35
CA ALA A 123 -7.58 7.34 9.10
C ALA A 123 -8.20 8.70 9.50
N GLY A 124 -9.38 9.06 8.99
CA GLY A 124 -10.07 10.33 9.26
C GLY A 124 -9.91 11.37 8.15
N GLY A 125 -9.39 10.96 6.98
CA GLY A 125 -9.31 11.80 5.79
C GLY A 125 -10.68 12.16 5.22
N SER A 126 -10.78 13.32 4.59
CA SER A 126 -11.97 13.79 3.87
C SER A 126 -11.53 14.70 2.72
N LEU A 127 -12.36 14.82 1.68
CA LEU A 127 -12.14 15.77 0.57
C LEU A 127 -11.99 17.22 1.07
N ARG A 128 -12.66 17.56 2.18
CA ARG A 128 -12.50 18.87 2.83
C ARG A 128 -11.09 19.07 3.38
N ASN A 129 -10.54 18.06 4.06
CA ASN A 129 -9.18 18.09 4.60
C ASN A 129 -8.14 18.16 3.47
N LEU A 130 -8.39 17.42 2.38
CA LEU A 130 -7.53 17.48 1.20
C LEU A 130 -7.53 18.88 0.56
N LYS A 131 -8.71 19.49 0.41
CA LYS A 131 -8.84 20.85 -0.11
C LYS A 131 -8.18 21.89 0.82
N LEU A 132 -8.31 21.74 2.14
CA LEU A 132 -7.66 22.62 3.12
C LEU A 132 -6.14 22.50 3.08
N CYS A 133 -5.61 21.28 2.95
CA CYS A 133 -4.18 21.03 2.79
C CYS A 133 -3.65 21.63 1.49
N LEU A 134 -4.32 21.39 0.35
CA LEU A 134 -3.94 21.95 -0.95
C LEU A 134 -4.03 23.48 -1.00
N THR A 135 -4.90 24.09 -0.21
CA THR A 135 -5.03 25.55 -0.11
C THR A 135 -4.17 26.16 1.00
N CYS A 136 -3.34 25.37 1.70
CA CYS A 136 -2.52 25.76 2.85
C CYS A 136 -3.27 26.46 4.00
N LYS A 137 -4.60 26.39 4.02
CA LYS A 137 -5.46 26.96 5.08
C LYS A 137 -5.55 26.10 6.33
N ASP A 138 -4.90 24.94 6.32
CA ASP A 138 -4.88 23.97 7.41
C ASP A 138 -4.27 24.56 8.70
N LYS A 139 -3.17 25.33 8.56
CA LYS A 139 -2.52 26.01 9.69
C LYS A 139 -3.45 27.00 10.38
N ASP A 140 -4.24 27.75 9.61
CA ASP A 140 -5.20 28.73 10.16
C ASP A 140 -6.37 28.05 10.87
N PHE A 141 -6.82 26.90 10.37
CA PHE A 141 -7.91 26.12 10.99
C PHE A 141 -7.47 25.44 12.29
N LEU A 142 -6.29 24.80 12.32
CA LEU A 142 -5.73 24.20 13.52
C LEU A 142 -5.43 25.25 14.60
N LEU A 143 -4.92 26.42 14.21
CA LEU A 143 -4.69 27.55 15.14
C LEU A 143 -6.00 28.18 15.64
N ALA A 144 -7.04 28.26 14.80
CA ALA A 144 -8.35 28.76 15.21
C ALA A 144 -9.07 27.83 16.20
N ASN A 145 -8.88 26.51 16.06
CA ASN A 145 -9.51 25.51 16.92
C ASN A 145 -8.76 25.27 18.25
N HIS A 146 -7.49 25.70 18.35
CA HIS A 146 -6.69 25.67 19.58
C HIS A 146 -6.89 26.90 20.47
N ARG A 147 -7.68 27.90 20.07
CA ARG A 147 -8.03 29.03 20.92
C ARG A 147 -9.00 28.53 22.00
N PRO A 148 -8.61 28.50 23.29
CA PRO A 148 -9.54 28.11 24.34
C PRO A 148 -10.70 29.10 24.36
N ARG A 149 -11.91 28.58 24.44
CA ARG A 149 -13.09 29.40 24.79
C ARG A 149 -12.95 29.89 26.22
#